data_AF-A0A7C6U0Q0-F1
#
_entry.id   AF-A0A7C6U0Q0-F1
#
_cell.length_a   1.000
_cell.length_b   1.000
_cell.length_c   1.000
_cell.angle_alpha   90.00
_cell.angle_beta   90.00
_cell.angle_gamma   90.00
#
_symmetry.space_group_name_H-M   'P 1'
#
loop_
_entity.id
_entity.type
_entity.pdbx_description
1 polymer ?
#
loop_
_entity_poly.entity_id
_entity_poly.type
_entity_poly.pdbx_seq_one_letter_code
_entity_poly.pdbx_strand_id
1 'polypeptide(L)'
;MNRKVPGLELFLVLLLPAAICFADNFLPVPSLRNIWANYHLSALIWGLAAVFAFAFKGGLRFPLNGRQRKMFCWAALLCAAAWLTIFFLAGLLNGFGGSPYDHSAAGVGINFFSLALTLAGMEVYRFKISKFLKRKPFLAVFLTGLMFTFFSFPLRRLGFASLPEGIKFAGGILLPAFAESILASYLALLAGPFPSLIFRAVI
;
A
#
# COMPACT_ATOMS: atom_id res chain seq x y z
N MET A 1 -7.65 3.77 31.70
CA MET A 1 -8.91 3.54 30.94
C MET A 1 -8.71 2.35 30.00
N ASN A 2 -9.14 1.17 30.45
CA ASN A 2 -8.91 -0.14 29.85
C ASN A 2 -9.94 -0.39 28.74
N ARG A 3 -9.61 -0.05 27.48
CA ARG A 3 -10.45 -0.45 26.34
C ARG A 3 -9.98 -1.82 25.85
N LYS A 4 -10.67 -2.88 26.30
CA LYS A 4 -10.70 -4.16 25.60
C LYS A 4 -11.17 -3.87 24.17
N VAL A 5 -10.26 -3.88 23.21
CA VAL A 5 -10.64 -3.97 21.80
C VAL A 5 -11.07 -5.41 21.60
N PRO A 6 -12.29 -5.70 21.12
CA PRO A 6 -12.73 -7.08 20.92
C PRO A 6 -11.78 -7.73 19.92
N GLY A 7 -11.19 -8.89 20.25
CA GLY A 7 -10.24 -9.58 19.36
C GLY A 7 -10.77 -9.82 17.94
N LEU A 8 -12.10 -9.84 17.78
CA LEU A 8 -12.80 -9.93 16.49
C LEU A 8 -12.51 -8.75 15.55
N GLU A 9 -12.38 -7.52 16.07
CA GLU A 9 -12.11 -6.33 15.25
C GLU A 9 -10.68 -6.37 14.67
N LEU A 10 -9.73 -6.81 15.49
CA LEU A 10 -8.35 -7.02 15.06
C LEU A 10 -8.25 -8.14 14.03
N PHE A 11 -8.95 -9.24 14.29
CA PHE A 11 -9.02 -10.38 13.40
C PHE A 11 -9.52 -9.95 12.02
N LEU A 12 -10.61 -9.17 11.94
CA LEU A 12 -11.15 -8.67 10.67
C LEU A 12 -10.24 -7.66 9.97
N VAL A 13 -9.56 -6.78 10.72
CA VAL A 13 -8.62 -5.80 10.14
C VAL A 13 -7.34 -6.46 9.59
N LEU A 14 -6.94 -7.62 10.13
CA LEU A 14 -5.76 -8.37 9.66
C LEU A 14 -6.11 -9.46 8.64
N LEU A 15 -7.25 -10.14 8.78
CA LEU A 15 -7.67 -11.20 7.86
C LEU A 15 -8.13 -10.67 6.53
N LEU A 16 -8.80 -9.51 6.49
CA LEU A 16 -9.29 -9.00 5.22
C LEU A 16 -8.13 -8.72 4.25
N PRO A 17 -7.06 -7.99 4.63
CA PRO A 17 -5.89 -7.81 3.78
C PRO A 17 -5.17 -9.12 3.44
N ALA A 18 -5.07 -10.06 4.40
CA ALA A 18 -4.45 -11.35 4.16
C ALA A 18 -5.25 -12.22 3.17
N ALA A 19 -6.59 -12.20 3.27
CA ALA A 19 -7.48 -12.90 2.35
C ALA A 19 -7.45 -12.28 0.95
N ILE A 20 -7.34 -10.95 0.85
CA ILE A 20 -7.15 -10.24 -0.42
C ILE A 20 -5.84 -10.67 -1.08
N CYS A 21 -4.74 -10.68 -0.32
CA CYS A 21 -3.44 -11.13 -0.82
C CYS A 21 -3.47 -12.60 -1.25
N PHE A 22 -4.15 -13.46 -0.49
CA PHE A 22 -4.33 -14.85 -0.87
C PHE A 22 -5.14 -14.97 -2.16
N ALA A 23 -6.24 -14.23 -2.29
CA ALA A 23 -7.08 -14.19 -3.48
C ALA A 23 -6.29 -13.73 -4.72
N ASP A 24 -5.54 -12.63 -4.61
CA ASP A 24 -4.75 -12.05 -5.71
C ASP A 24 -3.61 -12.97 -6.19
N ASN A 25 -3.10 -13.85 -5.30
CA ASN A 25 -1.94 -14.68 -5.61
C ASN A 25 -2.26 -16.15 -5.93
N PHE A 26 -3.31 -16.72 -5.33
CA PHE A 26 -3.54 -18.17 -5.35
C PHE A 26 -4.87 -18.59 -5.95
N LEU A 27 -5.87 -17.71 -6.11
CA LEU A 27 -7.08 -18.09 -6.82
C LEU A 27 -6.77 -18.15 -8.33
N PRO A 28 -6.77 -19.34 -8.95
CA PRO A 28 -6.80 -19.40 -10.40
C PRO A 28 -8.19 -18.91 -10.77
N VAL A 29 -8.31 -17.71 -11.35
CA VAL A 29 -9.57 -17.26 -11.94
C VAL A 29 -9.42 -17.28 -13.47
N PRO A 30 -9.53 -18.46 -14.13
CA PRO A 30 -9.41 -18.57 -15.59
C PRO A 30 -10.39 -17.69 -16.35
N SER A 31 -11.55 -17.37 -15.76
CA SER A 31 -12.63 -16.59 -16.35
C SER A 31 -12.53 -15.07 -16.15
N LEU A 32 -11.62 -14.57 -15.30
CA LEU A 32 -11.36 -13.12 -15.09
C LEU A 32 -10.00 -12.69 -15.66
N ARG A 33 -9.49 -13.42 -16.66
CA ARG A 33 -8.19 -13.18 -17.30
C ARG A 33 -8.12 -11.87 -18.10
N ASN A 34 -9.23 -11.15 -18.22
CA ASN A 34 -9.20 -9.77 -18.70
C ASN A 34 -8.50 -8.90 -17.65
N ILE A 35 -7.39 -8.28 -18.07
CA ILE A 35 -6.61 -7.32 -17.27
C ILE A 35 -7.53 -6.30 -16.58
N TRP A 36 -8.60 -5.87 -17.27
CA TRP A 36 -9.68 -5.02 -16.77
C TRP A 36 -10.40 -5.56 -15.53
N ALA A 37 -10.74 -6.86 -15.49
CA ALA A 37 -11.46 -7.44 -14.38
C ALA A 37 -10.62 -7.47 -13.11
N ASN A 38 -9.31 -7.69 -13.22
CA ASN A 38 -8.43 -7.78 -12.06
C ASN A 38 -8.17 -6.41 -11.42
N TYR A 39 -7.99 -5.35 -12.21
CA TYR A 39 -7.81 -3.99 -11.70
C TYR A 39 -9.07 -3.45 -11.02
N HIS A 40 -10.25 -3.63 -11.62
CA HIS A 40 -11.49 -3.13 -11.05
C HIS A 40 -11.95 -3.95 -9.84
N LEU A 41 -11.72 -5.27 -9.85
CA LEU A 41 -12.02 -6.10 -8.69
C LEU A 41 -11.15 -5.71 -7.48
N SER A 42 -9.85 -5.50 -7.69
CA SER A 42 -8.96 -5.01 -6.62
C SER A 42 -9.43 -3.65 -6.08
N ALA A 43 -9.80 -2.71 -6.97
CA ALA A 43 -10.33 -1.42 -6.57
C ALA A 43 -11.63 -1.52 -5.76
N LEU A 44 -12.57 -2.39 -6.16
CA LEU A 44 -13.81 -2.64 -5.43
C LEU A 44 -13.54 -3.24 -4.06
N ILE A 45 -12.67 -4.24 -3.99
CA ILE A 45 -12.27 -4.92 -2.75
C ILE A 45 -11.67 -3.90 -1.77
N TRP A 46 -10.70 -3.10 -2.21
CA TRP A 46 -10.07 -2.10 -1.36
C TRP A 46 -10.98 -0.93 -1.04
N GLY A 47 -11.91 -0.58 -1.93
CA GLY A 47 -12.96 0.41 -1.67
C GLY A 47 -13.93 -0.06 -0.58
N LEU A 48 -14.41 -1.31 -0.67
CA LEU A 48 -15.24 -1.93 0.36
C LEU A 48 -14.49 -2.04 1.69
N ALA A 49 -13.20 -2.40 1.63
CA ALA A 49 -12.32 -2.40 2.77
C ALA A 49 -12.27 -0.97 3.38
N ALA A 50 -12.02 0.06 2.58
CA ALA A 50 -12.00 1.44 3.07
C ALA A 50 -13.31 1.80 3.80
N VAL A 51 -14.47 1.55 3.17
CA VAL A 51 -15.79 1.78 3.76
C VAL A 51 -15.95 1.04 5.07
N PHE A 52 -15.56 -0.23 5.13
CA PHE A 52 -15.58 -1.03 6.36
C PHE A 52 -14.69 -0.41 7.44
N ALA A 53 -13.45 -0.02 7.11
CA ALA A 53 -12.53 0.64 8.04
C ALA A 53 -13.07 1.98 8.56
N PHE A 54 -13.86 2.71 7.76
CA PHE A 54 -14.57 3.93 8.15
C PHE A 54 -15.76 3.66 9.05
N ALA A 55 -16.58 2.66 8.73
CA ALA A 55 -17.77 2.28 9.48
C ALA A 55 -17.47 1.73 10.89
N PHE A 56 -16.23 1.26 11.12
CA PHE A 56 -15.81 0.75 12.43
C PHE A 56 -15.70 1.81 13.53
N LYS A 57 -16.06 1.40 14.77
CA LYS A 57 -16.02 2.25 15.96
C LYS A 57 -14.66 2.94 16.12
N GLY A 58 -14.71 4.27 16.23
CA GLY A 58 -13.51 5.11 16.45
C GLY A 58 -13.01 5.86 15.22
N GLY A 59 -13.56 5.62 14.02
CA GLY A 59 -13.34 6.41 12.79
C GLY A 59 -11.87 6.69 12.45
N LEU A 60 -11.62 7.69 11.61
CA LEU A 60 -10.29 8.26 11.40
C LEU A 60 -10.01 9.34 12.45
N ARG A 61 -9.77 8.94 13.70
CA ARG A 61 -9.21 9.88 14.70
C ARG A 61 -7.71 10.03 14.45
N PHE A 62 -7.34 11.14 13.83
CA PHE A 62 -5.95 11.49 13.55
C PHE A 62 -5.21 11.80 14.86
N PRO A 63 -3.97 11.32 15.02
CA PRO A 63 -3.17 11.54 16.23
C PRO A 63 -2.67 12.99 16.38
N LEU A 64 -2.45 13.70 15.26
CA LEU A 64 -1.89 15.05 15.24
C LEU A 64 -2.92 16.11 14.87
N ASN A 65 -2.68 17.33 15.32
CA ASN A 65 -3.45 18.50 14.90
C ASN A 65 -3.21 18.81 13.41
N GLY A 66 -4.06 19.66 12.81
CA GLY A 66 -4.01 19.95 11.38
C GLY A 66 -2.68 20.52 10.90
N ARG A 67 -2.04 21.39 11.70
CA ARG A 67 -0.75 22.03 11.35
C ARG A 67 0.39 21.01 11.29
N GLN A 68 0.52 20.16 12.31
CA GLN A 68 1.54 19.11 12.35
C GLN A 68 1.31 18.09 11.22
N ARG A 69 0.06 17.69 10.97
CA ARG A 69 -0.26 16.80 9.84
C ARG A 69 0.17 17.41 8.50
N LYS A 70 -0.06 18.71 8.30
CA LYS A 70 0.39 19.42 7.08
C LYS A 70 1.91 19.34 6.89
N MET A 71 2.68 19.45 7.98
CA MET A 71 4.14 19.28 7.93
C MET A 71 4.52 17.87 7.47
N PHE A 72 3.86 16.82 7.99
CA PHE A 72 4.10 15.44 7.53
C PHE A 72 3.66 15.21 6.08
N CYS A 73 2.58 15.84 5.61
CA CYS A 73 2.21 15.81 4.19
C CYS A 73 3.30 16.40 3.29
N TRP A 74 3.89 17.52 3.69
CA TRP A 74 5.01 18.11 2.95
C TRP A 74 6.26 17.23 2.97
N ALA A 75 6.60 16.65 4.12
CA ALA A 75 7.70 15.71 4.22
C ALA A 75 7.49 14.50 3.30
N ALA A 76 6.27 13.93 3.28
CA ALA A 76 5.92 12.84 2.37
C ALA A 76 6.04 13.23 0.90
N LEU A 77 5.63 14.44 0.53
CA LEU A 77 5.79 14.96 -0.83
C LEU A 77 7.26 15.12 -1.22
N LEU A 78 8.12 15.58 -0.30
CA LEU A 78 9.56 15.67 -0.53
C LEU A 78 10.19 14.29 -0.72
N CYS A 79 9.81 13.30 0.10
CA CYS A 79 10.26 11.91 -0.07
C CYS A 79 9.83 11.34 -1.43
N ALA A 80 8.58 11.59 -1.83
CA ALA A 80 8.06 11.17 -3.12
C ALA A 80 8.80 11.84 -4.29
N ALA A 81 9.06 13.15 -4.20
CA ALA A 81 9.84 13.87 -5.21
C ALA A 81 11.29 13.36 -5.32
N ALA A 82 11.92 13.04 -4.18
CA ALA A 82 13.25 12.44 -4.17
C ALA A 82 13.25 11.06 -4.83
N TRP A 83 12.27 10.21 -4.50
CA TRP A 83 12.10 8.89 -5.13
C TRP A 83 11.90 9.02 -6.64
N LEU A 84 11.00 9.93 -7.06
CA LEU A 84 10.72 10.19 -8.48
C LEU A 84 11.98 10.64 -9.21
N THR A 85 12.78 11.52 -8.61
CA THR A 85 14.05 11.99 -9.18
C THR A 85 15.03 10.82 -9.38
N ILE A 86 15.17 9.95 -8.38
CA ILE A 86 16.02 8.75 -8.48
C ILE A 86 15.51 7.82 -9.59
N PHE A 87 14.20 7.63 -9.68
CA PHE A 87 13.57 6.81 -10.72
C PHE A 87 13.82 7.36 -12.12
N PHE A 88 13.66 8.68 -12.32
CA PHE A 88 13.98 9.34 -13.59
C PHE A 88 15.47 9.21 -13.94
N LEU A 89 16.38 9.40 -12.99
CA LEU A 89 17.82 9.20 -13.21
C LEU A 89 18.14 7.76 -13.61
N ALA A 90 17.53 6.78 -12.94
CA ALA A 90 17.68 5.38 -13.29
C ALA A 90 17.14 5.08 -14.70
N GLY A 91 16.02 5.69 -15.10
CA GLY A 91 15.46 5.61 -16.45
C GLY A 91 16.32 6.29 -17.51
N LEU A 92 16.99 7.39 -17.20
CA LEU A 92 17.95 8.03 -18.11
C LEU A 92 19.17 7.15 -18.38
N LEU A 93 19.63 6.39 -17.39
CA LEU A 93 20.78 5.50 -17.52
C LEU A 93 20.44 4.18 -18.22
N ASN A 94 19.22 3.65 -18.01
CA ASN A 94 18.82 2.32 -18.49
C ASN A 94 17.81 2.34 -19.65
N GLY A 95 17.31 3.53 -20.03
CA GLY A 95 16.21 3.73 -20.97
C GLY A 95 14.82 3.69 -20.32
N PHE A 96 13.88 4.45 -20.87
CA PHE A 96 12.46 4.40 -20.48
C PHE A 96 11.72 3.36 -21.33
N GLY A 97 10.92 2.50 -20.68
CA GLY A 97 9.97 1.63 -21.39
C GLY A 97 8.73 2.38 -21.88
N GLY A 98 8.00 1.79 -22.83
CA GLY A 98 6.68 2.30 -23.23
C GLY A 98 5.61 2.05 -22.16
N SER A 99 4.68 2.99 -22.00
CA SER A 99 3.50 2.80 -21.14
C SER A 99 2.56 1.77 -21.76
N PRO A 100 2.17 0.70 -21.03
CA PRO A 100 1.22 -0.31 -21.52
C PRO A 100 -0.24 0.12 -21.39
N TYR A 101 -0.53 1.34 -20.91
CA TYR A 101 -1.87 1.81 -20.62
C TYR A 101 -2.52 2.50 -21.83
N ASP A 102 -3.84 2.41 -21.92
CA ASP A 102 -4.61 3.21 -22.89
C ASP A 102 -4.52 4.70 -22.53
N HIS A 103 -4.07 5.51 -23.48
CA HIS A 103 -3.89 6.95 -23.35
C HIS A 103 -5.16 7.74 -23.73
N SER A 104 -6.27 7.07 -24.05
CA SER A 104 -7.56 7.72 -24.21
C SER A 104 -7.99 8.41 -22.91
N ALA A 105 -8.68 9.55 -23.01
CA ALA A 105 -9.14 10.29 -21.82
C ALA A 105 -10.04 9.43 -20.91
N ALA A 106 -10.86 8.56 -21.50
CA ALA A 106 -11.68 7.60 -20.77
C ALA A 106 -10.84 6.53 -20.06
N GLY A 107 -9.85 5.95 -20.76
CA GLY A 107 -8.92 4.97 -20.19
C GLY A 107 -8.11 5.54 -19.02
N VAL A 108 -7.58 6.75 -19.17
CA VAL A 108 -6.89 7.47 -18.10
C VAL A 108 -7.79 7.70 -16.90
N GLY A 109 -9.03 8.14 -17.10
CA GLY A 109 -10.00 8.36 -16.03
C GLY A 109 -10.33 7.09 -15.24
N ILE A 110 -10.56 5.98 -15.95
CA ILE A 110 -10.88 4.68 -15.36
C ILE A 110 -9.70 4.13 -14.55
N ASN A 111 -8.48 4.21 -15.10
CA ASN A 111 -7.26 3.78 -14.42
C ASN A 111 -6.98 4.63 -13.18
N PHE A 112 -7.11 5.95 -13.30
CA PHE A 112 -6.93 6.87 -12.18
C PHE A 112 -7.89 6.56 -11.04
N PHE A 113 -9.18 6.38 -11.33
CA PHE A 113 -10.18 6.09 -10.30
C PHE A 113 -9.90 4.74 -9.63
N SER A 114 -9.57 3.71 -10.42
CA SER A 114 -9.28 2.37 -9.89
C SER A 114 -8.03 2.37 -9.00
N LEU A 115 -6.97 3.06 -9.44
CA LEU A 115 -5.74 3.23 -8.68
C LEU A 115 -5.98 4.04 -7.40
N ALA A 116 -6.66 5.18 -7.49
CA ALA A 116 -6.93 6.06 -6.36
C ALA A 116 -7.76 5.34 -5.28
N LEU A 117 -8.78 4.58 -5.68
CA LEU A 117 -9.61 3.81 -4.74
C LEU A 117 -8.82 2.69 -4.06
N THR A 118 -8.02 1.96 -4.83
CA THR A 118 -7.13 0.90 -4.31
C THR A 118 -6.15 1.46 -3.29
N LEU A 119 -5.41 2.50 -3.67
CA LEU A 119 -4.43 3.16 -2.80
C LEU A 119 -5.08 3.73 -1.56
N ALA A 120 -6.18 4.48 -1.69
CA ALA A 120 -6.88 5.04 -0.54
C ALA A 120 -7.32 3.96 0.46
N GLY A 121 -7.86 2.84 -0.02
CA GLY A 121 -8.25 1.72 0.82
C GLY A 121 -7.06 1.08 1.55
N MET A 122 -5.97 0.82 0.81
CA MET A 122 -4.72 0.30 1.38
C MET A 122 -4.18 1.19 2.50
N GLU A 123 -4.13 2.51 2.28
CA GLU A 123 -3.57 3.45 3.24
C GLU A 123 -4.45 3.63 4.49
N VAL A 124 -5.77 3.60 4.33
CA VAL A 124 -6.69 3.60 5.48
C VAL A 124 -6.50 2.35 6.33
N TYR A 125 -6.34 1.18 5.71
CA TYR A 125 -6.04 -0.07 6.42
C TYR A 125 -4.69 -0.03 7.12
N ARG A 126 -3.65 0.43 6.43
CA ARG A 126 -2.30 0.62 6.99
C ARG A 126 -2.35 1.44 8.26
N PHE A 127 -3.06 2.56 8.22
CA PHE A 127 -3.25 3.41 9.39
C PHE A 127 -3.96 2.68 10.53
N LYS A 128 -5.04 1.94 10.27
CA LYS A 128 -5.79 1.22 11.31
C LYS A 128 -4.93 0.15 12.00
N ILE A 129 -4.18 -0.64 11.23
CA ILE A 129 -3.28 -1.67 11.76
C ILE A 129 -2.17 -1.04 12.60
N SER A 130 -1.49 -0.03 12.05
CA SER A 130 -0.41 0.67 12.76
C SER A 130 -0.93 1.33 14.04
N LYS A 131 -2.08 1.99 13.98
CA LYS A 131 -2.73 2.63 15.15
C LYS A 131 -3.16 1.62 16.20
N PHE A 132 -3.58 0.43 15.80
CA PHE A 132 -3.90 -0.65 16.74
C PHE A 132 -2.65 -1.07 17.53
N LEU A 133 -1.52 -1.23 16.84
CA LEU A 133 -0.24 -1.60 17.43
C LEU A 133 0.53 -0.43 18.04
N LYS A 134 -0.04 0.78 18.13
CA LYS A 134 0.65 2.01 18.56
C LYS A 134 1.36 1.95 19.91
N ARG A 135 0.98 1.00 20.78
CA ARG A 135 1.65 0.77 22.08
C ARG A 135 3.06 0.19 21.91
N LYS A 136 3.34 -0.46 20.78
CA LYS A 136 4.64 -1.00 20.37
C LYS A 136 4.98 -0.40 19.01
N PRO A 137 5.38 0.89 18.93
CA PRO A 137 5.48 1.62 17.66
C PRO A 137 6.44 0.97 16.66
N PHE A 138 7.56 0.41 17.14
CA PHE A 138 8.49 -0.34 16.30
C PHE A 138 7.80 -1.56 15.65
N LEU A 139 7.11 -2.38 16.44
CA LEU A 139 6.39 -3.55 15.95
C LEU A 139 5.24 -3.16 15.03
N ALA A 140 4.55 -2.04 15.31
CA ALA A 140 3.50 -1.50 14.48
C ALA A 140 4.00 -1.21 13.06
N VAL A 141 5.09 -0.45 12.97
CA VAL A 141 5.69 -0.09 11.68
C VAL A 141 6.26 -1.30 10.99
N PHE A 142 7.02 -2.14 11.70
CA PHE A 142 7.68 -3.32 11.12
C PHE A 142 6.67 -4.33 10.56
N LEU A 143 5.68 -4.77 11.34
CA LEU A 143 4.70 -5.76 10.88
C LEU A 143 3.78 -5.19 9.79
N THR A 144 3.34 -3.94 9.92
CA THR A 144 2.50 -3.32 8.89
C THR A 144 3.30 -3.15 7.60
N GLY A 145 4.54 -2.65 7.69
CA GLY A 145 5.41 -2.50 6.53
C GLY A 145 5.68 -3.84 5.85
N LEU A 146 6.02 -4.87 6.60
CA LEU A 146 6.24 -6.22 6.08
C LEU A 146 4.99 -6.75 5.36
N MET A 147 3.80 -6.58 5.95
CA MET A 147 2.55 -7.04 5.35
C MET A 147 2.28 -6.35 4.00
N PHE A 148 2.39 -5.02 3.93
CA PHE A 148 2.15 -4.28 2.69
C PHE A 148 3.28 -4.47 1.65
N THR A 149 4.48 -4.83 2.08
CA THR A 149 5.57 -5.24 1.18
C THR A 149 5.15 -6.44 0.34
N PHE A 150 4.58 -7.46 0.99
CA PHE A 150 4.10 -8.65 0.29
C PHE A 150 2.88 -8.42 -0.60
N PHE A 151 2.16 -7.31 -0.43
CA PHE A 151 1.11 -6.90 -1.37
C PHE A 151 1.65 -6.15 -2.59
N SER A 152 2.90 -5.68 -2.53
CA SER A 152 3.51 -4.87 -3.58
C SER A 152 4.01 -5.70 -4.76
N PHE A 153 4.09 -7.02 -4.63
CA PHE A 153 4.49 -7.91 -5.71
C PHE A 153 3.82 -9.30 -5.60
N PRO A 154 3.70 -10.04 -6.72
CA PRO A 154 3.16 -11.40 -6.68
C PRO A 154 4.06 -12.36 -5.91
N LEU A 155 3.52 -13.10 -4.96
CA LEU A 155 4.26 -14.04 -4.08
C LEU A 155 4.95 -15.17 -4.86
N ARG A 156 4.47 -15.51 -6.05
CA ARG A 156 5.15 -16.45 -6.95
C ARG A 156 6.59 -16.02 -7.32
N ARG A 157 6.93 -14.72 -7.19
CA ARG A 157 8.29 -14.21 -7.41
C ARG A 157 9.27 -14.56 -6.30
N LEU A 158 8.80 -15.12 -5.17
CA LEU A 158 9.66 -15.58 -4.08
C LEU A 158 10.37 -16.90 -4.40
N GLY A 159 9.94 -17.63 -5.45
CA GLY A 159 10.66 -18.81 -5.93
C GLY A 159 11.76 -18.43 -6.91
N PHE A 160 13.02 -18.55 -6.51
CA PHE A 160 14.19 -18.33 -7.37
C PHE A 160 14.95 -19.64 -7.59
N ALA A 161 15.45 -19.84 -8.81
CA ALA A 161 16.17 -21.06 -9.19
C ALA A 161 17.66 -21.01 -8.80
N SER A 162 18.20 -19.81 -8.56
CA SER A 162 19.61 -19.60 -8.24
C SER A 162 19.86 -18.46 -7.25
N LEU A 163 21.02 -18.46 -6.59
CA LEU A 163 21.43 -17.41 -5.67
C LEU A 163 21.55 -16.02 -6.34
N PRO A 164 22.14 -15.87 -7.55
CA PRO A 164 22.18 -14.59 -8.25
C PRO A 164 20.80 -14.01 -8.56
N GLU A 165 19.82 -14.86 -8.90
CA GLU A 165 18.42 -14.44 -9.07
C GLU A 165 17.83 -13.93 -7.76
N GLY A 166 18.07 -14.64 -6.65
CA GLY A 166 17.64 -14.22 -5.32
C GLY A 166 18.20 -12.85 -4.91
N ILE A 167 19.49 -12.59 -5.19
CA ILE A 167 20.13 -11.29 -4.90
C ILE A 167 19.51 -10.17 -5.75
N LYS A 168 19.28 -10.42 -7.05
CA LYS A 168 18.62 -9.44 -7.94
C LYS A 168 17.20 -9.14 -7.49
N PHE A 169 16.45 -10.16 -7.09
CA PHE A 169 15.10 -9.99 -6.53
C PHE A 169 15.13 -9.19 -5.22
N ALA A 170 16.05 -9.54 -4.32
CA ALA A 170 16.18 -8.87 -3.03
C ALA A 170 16.49 -7.37 -3.20
N GLY A 171 17.52 -7.05 -3.99
CA GLY A 171 17.96 -5.66 -4.21
C GLY A 171 17.04 -4.84 -5.12
N GLY A 172 16.43 -5.47 -6.12
CA GLY A 172 15.61 -4.76 -7.12
C GLY A 172 14.13 -4.65 -6.77
N ILE A 173 13.59 -5.56 -5.93
CA ILE A 173 12.15 -5.64 -5.66
C ILE A 173 11.87 -5.66 -4.15
N LEU A 174 12.41 -6.64 -3.43
CA LEU A 174 11.99 -6.87 -2.04
C LEU A 174 12.42 -5.74 -1.09
N LEU A 175 13.70 -5.37 -1.08
CA LEU A 175 14.23 -4.35 -0.19
C LEU A 175 13.67 -2.95 -0.50
N PRO A 176 13.56 -2.51 -1.78
CA PRO A 176 12.88 -1.27 -2.12
C PRO A 176 11.42 -1.23 -1.64
N ALA A 177 10.63 -2.27 -1.97
CA ALA A 177 9.23 -2.35 -1.54
C ALA A 177 9.08 -2.37 -0.01
N PHE A 178 10.03 -3.01 0.69
CA PHE A 178 10.08 -3.01 2.14
C PHE A 178 10.37 -1.63 2.73
N ALA A 179 11.39 -0.93 2.22
CA ALA A 179 11.74 0.41 2.67
C ALA A 179 10.59 1.40 2.48
N GLU A 180 9.94 1.36 1.31
CA GLU A 180 8.78 2.19 1.00
C GLU A 180 7.59 1.88 1.93
N SER A 181 7.30 0.60 2.15
CA SER A 181 6.18 0.18 3.02
C SER A 181 6.43 0.52 4.49
N ILE A 182 7.68 0.46 4.96
CA ILE A 182 8.09 0.89 6.30
C ILE A 182 7.89 2.40 6.46
N LEU A 183 8.38 3.21 5.51
CA LEU A 183 8.21 4.66 5.56
C LEU A 183 6.73 5.06 5.54
N ALA A 184 5.96 4.44 4.67
CA ALA A 184 4.52 4.70 4.58
C ALA A 184 3.79 4.29 5.87
N SER A 185 4.16 3.15 6.48
CA SER A 185 3.59 2.71 7.76
C SER A 185 3.95 3.65 8.92
N TYR A 186 5.17 4.19 8.91
CA TYR A 186 5.61 5.20 9.86
C TYR A 186 4.81 6.51 9.72
N LEU A 187 4.68 7.03 8.50
CA LEU A 187 3.86 8.21 8.20
C LEU A 187 2.40 8.00 8.61
N ALA A 188 1.84 6.82 8.32
CA ALA A 188 0.49 6.44 8.69
C ALA A 188 0.32 6.45 10.22
N LEU A 189 1.22 5.79 10.96
CA LEU A 189 1.18 5.75 12.42
C LEU A 189 1.22 7.15 13.05
N LEU A 190 2.10 8.01 12.54
CA LEU A 190 2.34 9.33 13.13
C LEU A 190 1.29 10.35 12.79
N ALA A 191 0.80 10.40 11.55
CA ALA A 191 0.01 11.52 11.06
C ALA A 191 -1.32 11.11 10.37
N GLY A 192 -1.58 9.80 10.28
CA GLY A 192 -2.76 9.24 9.63
C GLY A 192 -2.52 8.84 8.17
N PRO A 193 -3.56 8.39 7.45
CA PRO A 193 -3.44 7.86 6.09
C PRO A 193 -2.97 8.88 5.05
N PHE A 194 -3.19 10.19 5.25
CA PHE A 194 -2.92 11.18 4.21
C PHE A 194 -1.45 11.33 3.81
N PRO A 195 -0.48 11.51 4.72
CA PRO A 195 0.93 11.58 4.31
C PRO A 195 1.41 10.27 3.66
N SER A 196 0.93 9.13 4.15
CA SER A 196 1.22 7.83 3.56
C SER A 196 0.69 7.73 2.12
N LEU A 197 -0.53 8.20 1.88
CA LEU A 197 -1.16 8.28 0.55
C LEU A 197 -0.41 9.21 -0.40
N ILE A 198 0.02 10.39 0.07
CA ILE A 198 0.81 11.32 -0.74
C ILE A 198 2.12 10.66 -1.20
N PHE A 199 2.80 9.98 -0.29
CA PHE A 199 4.04 9.26 -0.61
C PHE A 199 3.80 8.14 -1.63
N ARG A 200 2.78 7.30 -1.39
CA ARG A 200 2.45 6.14 -2.24
C ARG A 200 1.74 6.46 -3.55
N ALA A 201 1.19 7.66 -3.72
CA ALA A 201 0.55 8.06 -4.97
C ALA A 201 1.57 8.35 -6.09
N VAL A 202 2.84 8.57 -5.73
CA VAL A 202 3.93 8.86 -6.67
C VAL A 202 4.73 7.61 -7.03
N ILE A 203 4.65 6.57 -6.18
CA ILE A 203 5.42 5.33 -6.26
C ILE A 203 4.54 4.18 -6.72
#